data_AF-A0A958DFY6-F1
#
_entry.id   AF-A0A958DFY6-F1
#
_cell.length_a   1.000
_cell.length_b   1.000
_cell.length_c   1.000
_cell.angle_alpha   90.00
_cell.angle_beta   90.00
_cell.angle_gamma   90.00
#
_symmetry.space_group_name_H-M   'P 1'
#
loop_
_entity.id
_entity.type
_entity.pdbx_description
1 polymer ?
#
loop_
_entity_poly.entity_id
_entity_poly.type
_entity_poly.pdbx_seq_one_letter_code
_entity_poly.pdbx_strand_id
1 'polypeptide(L)'
;CSLPQFIVMLLHYAPYLQFQIQSVQRGAVLGGLNTRTIAGLQIAVPPIAEQALLLDEIERQTKCLDKSIGMVDREMVLLRAYRTRLIADVVTGKLEVREAAAKLPEEPEEPELVEEIEEQVEGEEETEEADLAMASEETILAD
;
A
#
# COMPACT_ATOMS: atom_id res chain seq x y z
N CYS A 1 -10.06 -21.40 21.22
CA CYS A 1 -10.83 -20.58 20.25
C CYS A 1 -9.93 -19.45 19.78
N SER A 2 -9.85 -19.17 18.48
CA SER A 2 -9.10 -18.03 17.93
C SER A 2 -10.05 -16.89 17.58
N LEU A 3 -9.55 -15.65 17.62
CA LEU A 3 -10.29 -14.50 17.12
C LEU A 3 -10.31 -14.55 15.58
N PRO A 4 -11.47 -14.30 14.93
CA PRO A 4 -11.59 -14.42 13.48
C PRO A 4 -10.66 -13.44 12.75
N GLN A 5 -10.52 -12.22 13.29
CA GLN A 5 -9.65 -11.19 12.73
C GLN A 5 -8.18 -11.59 12.77
N PHE A 6 -7.74 -12.26 13.83
CA PHE A 6 -6.38 -12.78 13.94
C PHE A 6 -6.07 -13.82 12.87
N ILE A 7 -7.02 -14.71 12.55
CA ILE A 7 -6.86 -15.70 11.48
C ILE A 7 -6.76 -15.04 10.10
N VAL A 8 -7.58 -14.01 9.83
CA VAL A 8 -7.50 -13.24 8.57
C VAL A 8 -6.14 -12.57 8.45
N MET A 9 -5.65 -11.95 9.53
CA MET A 9 -4.33 -11.31 9.52
C MET A 9 -3.21 -12.32 9.30
N LEU A 10 -3.26 -13.48 9.95
CA LEU A 10 -2.27 -14.53 9.71
C LEU A 10 -2.26 -14.98 8.24
N LEU A 11 -3.43 -15.28 7.67
CA LEU A 11 -3.52 -15.72 6.27
C LEU A 11 -2.98 -14.68 5.28
N HIS A 12 -3.17 -13.41 5.55
CA HIS A 12 -2.76 -12.34 4.64
C HIS A 12 -1.29 -11.93 4.81
N TYR A 13 -0.84 -11.77 6.05
CA TYR A 13 0.44 -11.14 6.38
C TYR A 13 1.53 -12.12 6.82
N ALA A 14 1.20 -13.37 7.15
CA ALA A 14 2.23 -14.33 7.57
C ALA A 14 2.91 -14.99 6.36
N PRO A 15 4.20 -14.71 6.10
CA PRO A 15 4.90 -15.20 4.91
C PRO A 15 5.03 -16.73 4.92
N TYR A 16 5.14 -17.33 6.10
CA TYR A 16 5.23 -18.78 6.23
C TYR A 16 3.94 -19.49 5.76
N LEU A 17 2.76 -18.86 5.90
CA LEU A 17 1.52 -19.42 5.38
C LEU A 17 1.44 -19.29 3.87
N GLN A 18 1.93 -18.19 3.31
CA GLN A 18 2.05 -18.05 1.86
C GLN A 18 3.00 -19.11 1.28
N PHE A 19 4.13 -19.37 1.94
CA PHE A 19 5.05 -20.43 1.55
C PHE A 19 4.42 -21.83 1.64
N GLN A 20 3.66 -22.11 2.70
CA GLN A 20 2.88 -23.36 2.81
C GLN A 20 1.85 -23.49 1.69
N ILE A 21 1.16 -22.41 1.33
CA ILE A 21 0.19 -22.40 0.24
C ILE A 21 0.87 -22.66 -1.10
N GLN A 22 1.96 -21.94 -1.41
CA GLN A 22 2.70 -22.08 -2.66
C GLN A 22 3.32 -23.47 -2.83
N SER A 23 3.86 -24.06 -1.75
CA SER A 23 4.45 -25.41 -1.78
C SER A 23 3.41 -26.52 -1.94
N VAL A 24 2.18 -26.32 -1.45
CA VAL A 24 1.10 -27.29 -1.56
C VAL A 24 0.27 -27.09 -2.85
N GLN A 25 0.30 -25.90 -3.45
CA GLN A 25 -0.32 -25.63 -4.75
C GLN A 25 0.39 -26.44 -5.85
N ARG A 26 -0.33 -27.37 -6.48
CA ARG A 26 0.13 -28.13 -7.65
C ARG A 26 -0.69 -27.75 -8.88
N GLY A 27 -0.05 -27.10 -9.85
CA GLY A 27 -0.57 -26.91 -11.22
C GLY A 27 -0.87 -25.45 -11.61
N ALA A 28 -0.46 -25.06 -12.82
CA ALA A 28 -0.57 -23.71 -13.37
C ALA A 28 -1.96 -23.34 -13.94
N VAL A 29 -2.90 -24.29 -14.04
CA VAL A 29 -4.18 -24.11 -14.78
C VAL A 29 -5.43 -24.22 -13.88
N LEU A 30 -5.29 -24.70 -12.64
CA LEU A 30 -6.36 -24.68 -11.62
C LEU A 30 -5.71 -24.53 -10.24
N GLY A 31 -5.19 -23.33 -9.96
CA GLY A 31 -4.60 -22.93 -8.67
C GLY A 31 -5.65 -22.73 -7.58
N GLY A 32 -6.56 -23.69 -7.39
CA GLY A 32 -7.60 -23.62 -6.37
C GLY A 32 -7.10 -24.12 -5.03
N LEU A 33 -7.29 -23.32 -3.97
CA LEU A 33 -7.17 -23.80 -2.59
C LEU A 33 -8.31 -24.79 -2.31
N ASN A 34 -8.02 -26.08 -2.36
CA ASN A 34 -8.99 -27.12 -1.99
C ASN A 34 -9.21 -27.12 -0.47
N THR A 35 -10.39 -27.55 -0.01
CA THR A 35 -10.72 -27.66 1.42
C THR A 35 -9.71 -28.50 2.20
N ARG A 36 -9.15 -29.55 1.56
CA ARG A 36 -8.09 -30.39 2.14
C ARG A 36 -6.79 -29.62 2.34
N THR A 37 -6.43 -28.75 1.40
CA THR A 37 -5.23 -27.90 1.48
C THR A 37 -5.36 -26.90 2.62
N ILE A 38 -6.52 -26.25 2.73
CA ILE A 38 -6.81 -25.29 3.82
C ILE A 38 -6.76 -25.99 5.19
N ALA A 39 -7.35 -27.18 5.31
CA ALA A 39 -7.34 -27.95 6.54
C ALA A 39 -5.94 -28.47 6.95
N GLY A 40 -4.99 -28.53 6.00
CA GLY A 40 -3.62 -28.96 6.24
C GLY A 40 -2.65 -27.84 6.62
N LEU A 41 -3.09 -26.58 6.62
CA LEU A 41 -2.24 -25.44 6.98
C LEU A 41 -1.85 -25.51 8.45
N GLN A 42 -0.55 -25.40 8.71
CA GLN A 42 -0.01 -25.33 10.06
C GLN A 42 -0.03 -23.88 10.51
N ILE A 43 -0.90 -23.55 11.47
CA ILE A 43 -1.09 -22.20 11.98
C ILE A 43 -0.68 -22.16 13.45
N ALA A 44 0.20 -21.22 13.81
CA ALA A 44 0.50 -20.94 15.21
C ALA A 44 -0.62 -20.07 15.80
N VAL A 45 -1.33 -20.58 16.81
CA VAL A 45 -2.42 -19.86 17.47
C VAL A 45 -2.05 -19.65 18.94
N PRO A 46 -1.61 -18.43 19.33
CA PRO A 46 -1.27 -18.12 20.72
C PRO A 46 -2.53 -18.06 21.60
N PRO A 47 -2.42 -17.94 22.94
CA PRO A 47 -3.57 -17.77 23.82
C PRO A 47 -4.43 -16.54 23.44
N ILE A 48 -5.74 -16.58 23.76
CA ILE A 48 -6.69 -15.52 23.38
C ILE A 48 -6.27 -14.13 23.88
N ALA A 49 -5.71 -14.06 25.09
CA ALA A 49 -5.22 -12.81 25.66
C ALA A 49 -4.10 -12.19 24.81
N GLU A 50 -3.17 -13.01 24.32
CA GLU A 50 -2.07 -12.57 23.47
C GLU A 50 -2.57 -12.19 22.07
N GLN A 51 -3.53 -12.95 21.52
CA GLN A 51 -4.19 -12.57 20.25
C GLN A 51 -4.83 -11.19 20.34
N ALA A 52 -5.51 -10.89 21.45
CA ALA A 52 -6.15 -9.59 21.66
C ALA A 52 -5.10 -8.46 21.80
N LEU A 53 -4.02 -8.69 22.54
CA LEU A 53 -2.93 -7.72 22.70
C LEU A 53 -2.25 -7.40 21.36
N LEU A 54 -1.99 -8.42 20.53
CA LEU A 54 -1.39 -8.23 19.21
C LEU A 54 -2.32 -7.43 18.29
N LEU A 55 -3.62 -7.73 18.30
CA LEU A 55 -4.60 -6.98 17.49
C LEU A 55 -4.71 -5.52 17.91
N ASP A 56 -4.74 -5.24 19.22
CA ASP A 56 -4.82 -3.88 19.76
C ASP A 56 -3.57 -3.06 19.38
N GLU A 57 -2.38 -3.67 19.47
CA GLU A 57 -1.14 -2.99 19.09
C GLU A 57 -1.09 -2.69 17.60
N ILE A 58 -1.55 -3.62 16.75
CA ILE A 58 -1.63 -3.38 15.31
C ILE A 58 -2.61 -2.25 15.01
N GLU A 59 -3.81 -2.27 15.61
CA GLU A 59 -4.81 -1.21 15.43
C GLU A 59 -4.25 0.15 15.87
N ARG A 60 -3.52 0.19 16.99
CA ARG A 60 -2.87 1.40 17.49
C ARG A 60 -1.86 1.97 16.50
N GLN A 61 -1.07 1.12 15.86
CA GLN A 61 -0.06 1.53 14.88
C GLN A 61 -0.69 1.96 13.55
N THR A 62 -1.74 1.29 13.08
CA THR A 62 -2.37 1.59 11.79
C THR A 62 -3.34 2.77 11.85
N LYS A 63 -3.80 3.17 13.04
CA LYS A 63 -4.79 4.24 13.24
C LYS A 63 -4.45 5.57 12.56
N CYS A 64 -3.16 5.94 12.52
CA CYS A 64 -2.74 7.16 11.84
C CYS A 64 -2.94 7.06 10.32
N LEU A 65 -2.58 5.90 9.74
CA LEU A 65 -2.75 5.62 8.32
C LEU A 65 -4.24 5.62 7.94
N ASP A 66 -5.08 4.96 8.73
CA ASP A 66 -6.53 4.92 8.49
C ASP A 66 -7.13 6.34 8.50
N LYS A 67 -6.64 7.21 9.39
CA LYS A 67 -7.06 8.60 9.45
C LYS A 67 -6.65 9.37 8.19
N SER A 68 -5.42 9.17 7.71
CA SER A 68 -4.90 9.79 6.49
C SER A 68 -5.67 9.34 5.26
N ILE A 69 -5.91 8.03 5.12
CA ILE A 69 -6.74 7.46 4.04
C ILE A 69 -8.13 8.11 4.05
N GLY A 70 -8.76 8.20 5.23
CA GLY A 70 -10.06 8.85 5.36
C GLY A 70 -10.05 10.37 5.07
N MET A 71 -8.92 11.06 5.18
CA MET A 71 -8.81 12.46 4.73
C MET A 71 -8.77 12.54 3.20
N VAL A 72 -7.92 11.74 2.57
CA VAL A 72 -7.76 11.68 1.11
C VAL A 72 -9.07 11.26 0.44
N ASP A 73 -9.78 10.27 0.99
CA ASP A 73 -11.07 9.83 0.46
C ASP A 73 -12.11 10.96 0.48
N ARG A 74 -12.15 11.75 1.56
CA ARG A 74 -13.05 12.91 1.65
C ARG A 74 -12.68 13.98 0.64
N GLU A 75 -11.39 14.25 0.47
CA GLU A 75 -10.90 15.21 -0.52
C GLU A 75 -11.23 14.77 -1.95
N MET A 76 -11.04 13.48 -2.29
CA MET A 76 -11.46 12.91 -3.57
C MET A 76 -12.96 13.11 -3.82
N VAL A 77 -13.81 12.89 -2.82
CA VAL A 77 -15.25 13.10 -2.93
C VAL A 77 -15.57 14.58 -3.19
N LEU A 78 -14.93 15.50 -2.45
CA LEU A 78 -15.12 16.94 -2.63
C LEU A 78 -14.68 17.40 -4.02
N LEU A 79 -13.51 16.96 -4.50
CA LEU A 79 -13.00 17.29 -5.83
C LEU A 79 -13.91 16.76 -6.94
N ARG A 80 -14.44 15.54 -6.81
CA ARG A 80 -15.41 14.98 -7.76
C ARG A 80 -16.70 15.80 -7.77
N ALA A 81 -17.25 16.11 -6.61
CA ALA A 81 -18.47 16.94 -6.50
C ALA A 81 -18.25 18.35 -7.08
N TYR A 82 -17.10 18.96 -6.77
CA TYR A 82 -16.70 20.26 -7.32
C TYR A 82 -16.60 20.21 -8.85
N ARG A 83 -15.90 19.21 -9.41
CA ARG A 83 -15.80 19.02 -10.86
C ARG A 83 -17.16 18.90 -11.52
N THR A 84 -18.07 18.11 -10.96
CA THR A 84 -19.42 17.95 -11.51
C THR A 84 -20.17 19.28 -11.51
N ARG A 85 -20.10 20.04 -10.41
CA ARG A 85 -20.72 21.37 -10.32
C ARG A 85 -20.10 22.36 -11.31
N LEU A 86 -18.77 22.38 -11.39
CA LEU A 86 -18.04 23.26 -12.30
C LEU A 86 -18.45 23.01 -13.75
N ILE A 87 -18.51 21.75 -14.18
CA ILE A 87 -18.98 21.40 -15.53
C ILE A 87 -20.42 21.87 -15.74
N ALA A 88 -21.30 21.65 -14.77
CA ALA A 88 -22.69 22.10 -14.87
C ALA A 88 -22.79 23.63 -14.97
N ASP A 89 -22.03 24.37 -14.18
CA ASP A 89 -22.04 25.84 -14.19
C ASP A 89 -21.45 26.40 -15.50
N VAL A 90 -20.42 25.76 -16.06
CA VAL A 90 -19.88 26.11 -17.39
C VAL A 90 -20.87 25.81 -18.51
N VAL A 91 -21.47 24.61 -18.53
CA VAL A 91 -22.41 24.20 -19.59
C VAL A 91 -23.73 24.97 -19.51
N THR A 92 -24.17 25.39 -18.32
CA THR A 92 -25.33 26.26 -18.15
C THR A 92 -25.02 27.74 -18.38
N GLY A 93 -23.78 28.09 -18.72
CA GLY A 93 -23.34 29.47 -18.98
C GLY A 93 -23.30 30.36 -17.74
N LYS A 94 -23.41 29.78 -16.53
CA LYS A 94 -23.31 30.49 -15.25
C LYS A 94 -21.87 30.85 -14.90
N LEU A 95 -20.89 30.16 -15.51
CA LEU A 95 -19.47 30.43 -15.33
C LEU A 95 -18.79 30.65 -16.69
N GLU A 96 -18.26 31.85 -16.90
CA GLU A 96 -17.46 32.16 -18.09
C GLU A 96 -15.99 31.79 -17.89
N VAL A 97 -15.52 30.81 -18.68
CA VAL A 97 -14.17 30.22 -18.55
C VAL A 97 -13.05 31.25 -18.77
N ARG A 98 -13.26 32.22 -19.67
CA ARG A 98 -12.25 33.25 -20.00
C ARG A 98 -12.00 34.22 -18.85
N GLU A 99 -13.07 34.67 -18.19
CA GLU A 99 -12.95 35.56 -17.03
C GLU A 99 -12.39 34.82 -15.80
N ALA A 100 -12.74 33.54 -15.65
CA ALA A 100 -12.21 32.70 -14.57
C ALA A 100 -10.70 32.44 -14.74
N ALA A 101 -10.24 32.13 -15.96
CA ALA A 101 -8.82 31.90 -16.25
C ALA A 101 -7.95 33.15 -15.98
N ALA A 102 -8.49 34.36 -16.21
CA ALA A 102 -7.78 35.61 -15.96
C ALA A 102 -7.61 35.96 -14.47
N LYS A 103 -8.30 35.26 -13.55
CA LYS A 103 -8.24 35.48 -12.10
C LYS A 103 -7.46 34.40 -11.34
N LEU A 104 -6.89 33.43 -12.04
CA LEU A 104 -6.04 32.42 -11.40
C LEU A 104 -4.80 33.12 -10.83
N PRO A 105 -4.42 32.84 -9.56
CA PRO A 105 -3.16 33.31 -9.02
C PRO A 105 -2.00 32.76 -9.85
N GLU A 106 -0.90 33.52 -9.95
CA GLU A 106 0.34 33.04 -10.57
C GLU A 106 0.78 31.76 -9.87
N GLU A 107 1.12 30.71 -10.63
CA GLU A 107 1.63 29.45 -10.08
C GLU A 107 2.82 29.76 -9.17
N PRO A 108 2.83 29.26 -7.92
CA PRO A 108 4.00 29.41 -7.06
C PRO A 108 5.18 28.74 -7.77
N GLU A 109 6.33 29.43 -7.81
CA GLU A 109 7.61 28.83 -8.18
C GLU A 109 7.78 27.54 -7.35
N GLU A 110 7.96 26.40 -8.01
CA GLU A 110 8.08 25.10 -7.35
C GLU A 110 9.19 25.18 -6.28
N PRO A 111 8.90 24.82 -5.02
CA PRO A 111 9.91 24.93 -3.97
C PRO A 111 11.07 23.95 -4.24
N GLU A 112 12.28 24.36 -3.83
CA GLU A 112 13.57 23.62 -3.86
C GLU A 112 13.52 22.16 -3.35
N LEU A 113 12.41 21.75 -2.71
CA LEU A 113 12.14 20.40 -2.22
C LEU A 113 12.10 19.33 -3.31
N VAL A 114 11.88 19.68 -4.58
CA VAL A 114 11.96 18.70 -5.69
C VAL A 114 13.42 18.28 -5.92
N GLU A 115 14.37 19.21 -5.77
CA GLU A 115 15.80 18.93 -5.92
C GLU A 115 16.31 18.00 -4.80
N GLU A 116 15.88 18.21 -3.55
CA GLU A 116 16.25 17.35 -2.41
C GLU A 116 15.71 15.91 -2.55
N ILE A 117 14.55 15.72 -3.18
CA ILE A 117 13.96 14.39 -3.42
C ILE A 117 14.70 13.68 -4.56
N GLU A 118 15.05 14.39 -5.63
CA GLU A 118 15.84 13.83 -6.75
C GLU A 118 17.23 13.39 -6.28
N GLU A 119 17.90 14.18 -5.45
CA GLU A 119 19.21 13.82 -4.86
C GLU A 119 19.14 12.58 -3.95
N GLN A 120 18.04 12.43 -3.19
CA GLN A 120 17.82 11.25 -2.34
C GLN A 120 17.52 9.99 -3.14
N VAL A 121 16.79 10.11 -4.26
CA VAL A 121 16.49 8.98 -5.15
C VAL A 121 17.75 8.50 -5.88
N GLU A 122 18.60 9.42 -6.37
CA GLU A 122 19.89 9.04 -6.97
C GLU A 122 20.83 8.36 -5.95
N GLY A 123 20.82 8.81 -4.69
CA GLY A 123 21.63 8.21 -3.62
C GLY A 123 21.18 6.81 -3.21
N GLU A 124 19.89 6.47 -3.32
CA GLU A 124 19.39 5.13 -3.05
C GLU A 124 19.70 4.15 -4.19
N GLU A 125 19.65 4.58 -5.45
CA GLU A 125 19.99 3.74 -6.62
C GLU A 125 21.47 3.31 -6.64
N GLU A 126 22.41 4.19 -6.26
CA GLU A 126 23.84 3.83 -6.17
C GLU A 126 24.13 2.79 -5.07
N THR A 127 23.34 2.77 -3.99
CA THR A 127 23.51 1.79 -2.91
C THR A 127 22.99 0.40 -3.28
N GLU A 128 21.90 0.31 -4.05
CA GLU A 128 21.38 -0.97 -4.55
C GLU A 128 22.32 -1.61 -5.60
N GLU A 129 22.95 -0.82 -6.48
CA GLU A 129 23.95 -1.35 -7.43
C GLU A 129 25.23 -1.86 -6.71
N ALA A 130 25.68 -1.18 -5.66
CA ALA A 130 26.85 -1.59 -4.88
C ALA A 130 26.61 -2.90 -4.11
N ASP A 131 25.43 -3.07 -3.50
CA ASP A 131 25.06 -4.29 -2.77
C ASP A 131 24.87 -5.50 -3.71
N LEU A 132 24.35 -5.30 -4.93
CA LEU A 132 24.26 -6.35 -5.96
C LEU A 132 25.65 -6.76 -6.50
N ALA A 133 26.57 -5.82 -6.66
CA ALA A 133 27.94 -6.12 -7.10
C ALA A 133 28.70 -6.95 -6.06
N MET A 134 28.58 -6.60 -4.78
CA MET A 134 29.21 -7.31 -3.66
C MET A 134 28.67 -8.75 -3.48
N ALA A 135 27.37 -8.96 -3.71
CA ALA A 135 26.76 -10.30 -3.66
C ALA A 135 27.20 -11.22 -4.82
N SER A 136 27.58 -10.64 -5.97
CA SER A 136 28.02 -11.39 -7.15
C SER A 136 29.47 -11.87 -7.04
N GLU A 137 30.35 -11.15 -6.34
CA GLU A 137 31.74 -11.55 -6.12
C GLU A 137 31.89 -12.64 -5.03
N GLU A 138 31.00 -12.68 -4.02
CA GLU A 138 31.06 -13.71 -2.97
C GLU A 138 30.65 -15.11 -3.48
N THR A 139 29.96 -15.19 -4.62
CA THR A 139 29.56 -16.47 -5.25
C THR A 139 30.69 -17.11 -6.08
N ILE A 140 31.79 -16.40 -6.37
CA ILE A 140 32.89 -16.93 -7.20
C ILE A 140 34.01 -17.59 -6.35
N LEU A 141 33.96 -17.50 -5.01
CA LEU A 141 34.97 -18.07 -4.10
C LEU A 141 34.45 -19.20 -3.19
N ALA A 142 33.34 -19.83 -3.52
CA ALA A 142 32.91 -21.10 -2.92
C ALA A 142 32.41 -22.05 -4.02
N ASP A 143 33.30 -22.97 -4.40
CA ASP A 143 33.07 -24.32 -4.98
C ASP A 143 31.67 -24.65 -5.57
#